data_AF-A0A9W8VDX5-F1
#
_entry.id   AF-A0A9W8VDX5-F1
#
_cell.length_a   1.000
_cell.length_b   1.000
_cell.length_c   1.000
_cell.angle_alpha   90.00
_cell.angle_beta   90.00
_cell.angle_gamma   90.00
#
_symmetry.space_group_name_H-M   'P 1'
#
loop_
_entity.id
_entity.type
_entity.pdbx_description
1 polymer ?
#
loop_
_entity_poly.entity_id
_entity_poly.type
_entity_poly.pdbx_seq_one_letter_code
_entity_poly.pdbx_strand_id
1 'polypeptide(L)'
;MPSNEPQFRFKANLQSGSGNAYLDLSGGGGYDPAVIANNNTETSNSNQIWEFYSVPGFETRVVIKNSSGKKQVLYAGSDGQNVQCSTSPNVWDAAAQWYLEGAEFGDVKNGTVVRFRNVKYANSYLDLSGGNTTNGNAFLVYPGHGGSNQSFKIVRR
;
A
#
# COMPACT_ATOMS: atom_id res chain seq x y z
N MET A 1 28.57 7.40 -4.94
CA MET A 1 27.98 6.60 -3.83
C MET A 1 26.55 6.29 -4.22
N PRO A 2 26.07 5.04 -4.13
CA PRO A 2 24.63 4.79 -4.29
C PRO A 2 23.86 5.64 -3.28
N SER A 3 22.72 6.20 -3.67
CA SER A 3 21.93 7.05 -2.80
C SER A 3 21.43 6.23 -1.60
N ASN A 4 21.49 6.81 -0.40
CA ASN A 4 20.87 6.17 0.75
C ASN A 4 19.34 6.16 0.62
N GLU A 5 18.74 7.04 -0.17
CA GLU A 5 17.28 7.20 -0.28
C GLU A 5 16.54 6.05 -0.99
N PRO A 6 15.27 5.78 -0.63
CA PRO A 6 14.40 4.87 -1.37
C PRO A 6 14.32 5.20 -2.86
N GLN A 7 14.46 4.18 -3.71
CA GLN A 7 14.54 4.34 -5.16
C GLN A 7 13.24 3.95 -5.84
N PHE A 8 12.69 4.82 -6.69
CA PHE A 8 11.46 4.53 -7.43
C PHE A 8 11.61 3.27 -8.29
N ARG A 9 10.59 2.40 -8.28
CA ARG A 9 10.57 1.16 -9.08
C ARG A 9 9.42 1.14 -10.07
N PHE A 10 8.19 1.39 -9.60
CA PHE A 10 7.02 1.39 -10.46
C PHE A 10 5.86 2.15 -9.82
N LYS A 11 4.83 2.42 -10.64
CA LYS A 11 3.52 2.91 -10.20
C LYS A 11 2.42 1.92 -10.59
N ALA A 12 1.40 1.80 -9.75
CA ALA A 12 0.27 0.89 -9.96
C ALA A 12 -0.96 1.30 -9.16
N ASN A 13 -2.12 0.78 -9.51
CA ASN A 13 -3.18 0.57 -8.52
C ASN A 13 -3.01 -0.78 -7.83
N LEU A 14 -3.60 -0.88 -6.65
CA LEU A 14 -3.71 -2.10 -5.87
C LEU A 14 -5.18 -2.53 -5.83
N GLN A 15 -5.54 -3.54 -6.62
CA GLN A 15 -6.88 -4.14 -6.56
C GLN A 15 -6.91 -5.20 -5.46
N SER A 16 -7.85 -5.11 -4.53
CA SER A 16 -8.05 -6.11 -3.47
C SER A 16 -8.37 -7.49 -4.05
N GLY A 17 -7.79 -8.54 -3.48
CA GLY A 17 -8.14 -9.92 -3.84
C GLY A 17 -9.59 -10.29 -3.51
N SER A 18 -10.27 -9.52 -2.66
CA SER A 18 -11.69 -9.72 -2.33
C SER A 18 -12.67 -9.20 -3.37
N GLY A 19 -12.21 -8.51 -4.44
CA GLY A 19 -13.09 -8.10 -5.53
C GLY A 19 -12.59 -6.87 -6.30
N ASN A 20 -13.52 -6.03 -6.76
CA ASN A 20 -13.20 -4.89 -7.63
C ASN A 20 -12.93 -3.59 -6.86
N ALA A 21 -12.56 -3.67 -5.58
CA ALA A 21 -12.15 -2.50 -4.80
C ALA A 21 -10.66 -2.24 -4.93
N TYR A 22 -10.29 -0.97 -5.09
CA TYR A 22 -8.91 -0.51 -5.13
C TYR A 22 -8.55 0.25 -3.85
N LEU A 23 -7.27 0.19 -3.49
CA LEU A 23 -6.69 1.04 -2.45
C LEU A 23 -6.72 2.51 -2.90
N ASP A 24 -7.47 3.35 -2.19
CA ASP A 24 -7.67 4.77 -2.53
C ASP A 24 -7.30 5.67 -1.34
N LEU A 25 -6.47 6.70 -1.59
CA LEU A 25 -6.18 7.75 -0.63
C LEU A 25 -7.43 8.63 -0.40
N SER A 26 -8.05 8.46 0.78
CA SER A 26 -9.30 9.14 1.13
C SER A 26 -9.20 10.66 0.97
N GLY A 27 -10.04 11.24 0.11
CA GLY A 27 -10.16 12.69 -0.08
C GLY A 27 -8.88 13.42 -0.52
N GLY A 28 -7.87 12.73 -1.08
CA GLY A 28 -6.55 13.31 -1.34
C GLY A 28 -5.69 13.49 -0.08
N GLY A 29 -6.07 12.80 0.99
CA GLY A 29 -5.34 12.58 2.24
C GLY A 29 -5.59 13.62 3.33
N GLY A 30 -5.27 13.23 4.58
CA GLY A 30 -5.59 13.99 5.80
C GLY A 30 -6.89 13.56 6.50
N TYR A 31 -7.48 12.44 6.10
CA TYR A 31 -8.71 11.87 6.67
C TYR A 31 -8.40 10.63 7.52
N ASP A 32 -9.36 10.20 8.33
CA ASP A 32 -9.38 8.91 9.01
C ASP A 32 -10.73 8.22 8.71
N PRO A 33 -10.76 7.04 8.06
CA PRO A 33 -9.61 6.27 7.56
C PRO A 33 -8.82 7.02 6.47
N ALA A 34 -7.49 6.96 6.54
CA ALA A 34 -6.61 7.61 5.58
C ALA A 34 -6.67 6.95 4.20
N VAL A 35 -7.01 5.66 4.17
CA VAL A 35 -7.11 4.85 2.97
C VAL A 35 -8.39 4.02 3.00
N ILE A 36 -9.11 4.06 1.89
CA ILE A 36 -10.43 3.44 1.74
C ILE A 36 -10.48 2.52 0.53
N ALA A 37 -11.43 1.59 0.53
CA ALA A 37 -11.88 0.90 -0.66
C ALA A 37 -12.61 1.89 -1.59
N ASN A 38 -12.26 1.84 -2.87
CA ASN A 38 -13.01 2.51 -3.92
C ASN A 38 -13.07 1.62 -5.16
N ASN A 39 -14.28 1.31 -5.62
CA ASN A 39 -14.55 0.47 -6.78
C ASN A 39 -14.54 1.23 -8.11
N ASN A 40 -14.24 2.54 -8.09
CA ASN A 40 -14.10 3.29 -9.32
C ASN A 40 -12.94 2.71 -10.16
N THR A 41 -13.24 2.38 -11.42
CA THR A 41 -12.26 1.87 -12.40
C THR A 41 -11.67 2.97 -13.26
N GLU A 42 -12.05 4.23 -13.01
CA GLU A 42 -11.53 5.40 -13.71
C GLU A 42 -10.01 5.44 -13.68
N THR A 43 -9.44 5.52 -14.87
CA THR A 43 -8.00 5.49 -15.05
C THR A 43 -7.31 6.79 -14.61
N SER A 44 -8.07 7.85 -14.33
CA SER A 44 -7.59 9.19 -13.98
C SER A 44 -7.54 9.47 -12.47
N ASN A 45 -8.11 8.62 -11.61
CA ASN A 45 -8.13 8.88 -10.18
C ASN A 45 -6.72 8.73 -9.57
N SER A 46 -6.04 9.86 -9.36
CA SER A 46 -4.69 9.88 -8.78
C SER A 46 -4.62 9.34 -7.35
N ASN A 47 -5.74 9.30 -6.62
CA ASN A 47 -5.78 8.77 -5.25
C ASN A 47 -5.67 7.24 -5.23
N GLN A 48 -6.00 6.55 -6.32
CA GLN A 48 -5.83 5.10 -6.44
C GLN A 48 -4.46 4.69 -6.98
N ILE A 49 -3.63 5.64 -7.42
CA ILE A 49 -2.32 5.36 -8.00
C ILE A 49 -1.25 5.48 -6.91
N TRP A 50 -0.46 4.44 -6.76
CA TRP A 50 0.59 4.31 -5.76
C TRP A 50 1.93 4.03 -6.43
N GLU A 51 2.97 4.64 -5.92
CA GLU A 51 4.37 4.50 -6.31
C GLU A 51 5.10 3.65 -5.28
N PHE A 52 5.93 2.73 -5.78
CA PHE A 52 6.66 1.78 -4.98
C PHE A 52 8.15 2.09 -5.09
N TYR A 53 8.77 2.33 -3.94
CA TYR A 53 10.19 2.66 -3.84
C TYR A 53 10.92 1.54 -3.09
N SER A 54 11.96 0.96 -3.68
CA SER A 54 12.79 -0.03 -3.00
C SER A 54 13.67 0.64 -1.95
N VAL A 55 13.80 0.04 -0.77
CA VAL A 55 14.67 0.53 0.30
C VAL A 55 16.10 -0.03 0.11
N PRO A 56 17.14 0.81 -0.06
CA PRO A 56 18.52 0.35 -0.20
C PRO A 56 18.96 -0.57 0.93
N GLY A 57 19.68 -1.64 0.60
CA GLY A 57 20.13 -2.65 1.56
C GLY A 57 19.09 -3.72 1.92
N PHE A 58 17.86 -3.64 1.37
CA PHE A 58 16.81 -4.63 1.60
C PHE A 58 16.14 -5.04 0.28
N GLU A 59 16.23 -6.32 -0.07
CA GLU A 59 15.81 -6.81 -1.39
C GLU A 59 14.30 -6.68 -1.64
N THR A 60 13.47 -6.80 -0.61
CA THR A 60 11.99 -6.85 -0.74
C THR A 60 11.26 -5.75 0.03
N ARG A 61 11.96 -4.79 0.66
CA ARG A 61 11.28 -3.71 1.39
C ARG A 61 10.89 -2.56 0.48
N VAL A 62 9.66 -2.10 0.65
CA VAL A 62 9.08 -0.96 -0.05
C VAL A 62 8.68 0.16 0.88
N VAL A 63 8.82 1.39 0.38
CA VAL A 63 8.04 2.55 0.80
C VAL A 63 6.98 2.79 -0.26
N ILE A 64 5.72 2.91 0.16
CA ILE A 64 4.57 3.07 -0.73
C ILE A 64 4.09 4.51 -0.60
N LYS A 65 4.06 5.25 -1.71
CA LYS A 65 3.63 6.65 -1.74
C LYS A 65 2.46 6.82 -2.69
N ASN A 66 1.45 7.56 -2.31
CA ASN A 66 0.39 7.93 -3.23
C ASN A 66 0.96 8.82 -4.34
N SER A 67 0.49 8.65 -5.59
CA SER A 67 1.01 9.38 -6.74
C SER A 67 0.46 10.81 -6.86
N SER A 68 -0.57 11.18 -6.09
CA SER A 68 -1.11 12.55 -6.06
C SER A 68 -0.03 13.59 -5.69
N GLY A 69 -0.30 14.86 -5.96
CA GLY A 69 0.67 15.96 -5.76
C GLY A 69 1.23 16.08 -4.34
N LYS A 70 0.54 15.53 -3.33
CA LYS A 70 1.00 15.55 -1.93
C LYS A 70 1.96 14.40 -1.58
N LYS A 71 2.09 13.37 -2.43
CA LYS A 71 2.99 12.21 -2.23
C LYS A 71 2.90 11.56 -0.85
N GLN A 72 1.68 11.36 -0.33
CA GLN A 72 1.51 10.81 1.01
C GLN A 72 2.04 9.38 1.10
N VAL A 73 2.87 9.12 2.11
CA VAL A 73 3.46 7.81 2.37
C VAL A 73 2.50 6.99 3.23
N LEU A 74 2.27 5.73 2.85
CA LEU A 74 1.48 4.75 3.57
C LEU A 74 2.30 4.13 4.72
N TYR A 75 1.81 4.23 5.95
CA TYR A 75 2.50 3.66 7.12
C TYR A 75 1.53 3.05 8.13
N ALA A 76 2.03 2.11 8.91
CA ALA A 76 1.27 1.49 9.99
C ALA A 76 1.27 2.38 11.23
N GLY A 77 0.10 2.87 11.66
CA GLY A 77 -0.04 3.58 12.93
C GLY A 77 0.16 2.63 14.12
N SER A 78 -0.72 1.64 14.23
CA SER A 78 -0.69 0.60 15.26
C SER A 78 -1.39 -0.67 14.78
N ASP A 79 -1.09 -1.79 15.43
CA ASP A 79 -1.71 -3.08 15.11
C ASP A 79 -3.22 -3.05 15.42
N GLY A 80 -4.02 -3.63 14.52
CA GLY A 80 -5.48 -3.64 14.57
C GLY A 80 -6.16 -2.31 14.22
N GLN A 81 -5.43 -1.26 13.84
CA GLN A 81 -5.98 0.06 13.55
C GLN A 81 -5.91 0.42 12.06
N ASN A 82 -6.57 1.50 11.68
CA ASN A 82 -6.52 2.06 10.32
C ASN A 82 -5.07 2.36 9.90
N VAL A 83 -4.73 1.99 8.67
CA VAL A 83 -3.48 2.45 8.04
C VAL A 83 -3.51 3.97 7.90
N GLN A 84 -2.35 4.60 8.04
CA GLN A 84 -2.20 6.04 8.04
C GLN A 84 -1.45 6.53 6.81
N CYS A 85 -1.66 7.80 6.44
CA CYS A 85 -0.94 8.47 5.37
C CYS A 85 -0.46 9.86 5.83
N SER A 86 0.77 10.24 5.47
CA SER A 86 1.33 11.56 5.78
C SER A 86 2.30 12.03 4.69
N THR A 87 2.47 13.33 4.52
CA THR A 87 3.45 13.92 3.59
C THR A 87 4.87 13.93 4.12
N SER A 88 5.06 13.79 5.44
CA SER A 88 6.37 13.92 6.10
C SER A 88 6.72 12.80 7.08
N PRO A 89 6.33 11.51 6.88
CA PRO A 89 6.81 10.47 7.76
C PRO A 89 8.27 10.15 7.45
N ASN A 90 8.99 9.75 8.49
CA ASN A 90 10.32 9.21 8.34
C ASN A 90 10.25 7.87 7.58
N VAL A 91 10.68 7.84 6.33
CA VAL A 91 10.68 6.64 5.47
C VAL A 91 11.63 5.53 5.96
N TRP A 92 12.49 5.85 6.93
CA TRP A 92 13.35 4.89 7.63
C TRP A 92 12.71 4.31 8.90
N ASP A 93 11.57 4.84 9.33
CA ASP A 93 10.79 4.18 10.38
C ASP A 93 10.27 2.85 9.82
N ALA A 94 10.45 1.78 10.60
CA ALA A 94 9.93 0.45 10.27
C ALA A 94 8.40 0.46 10.06
N ALA A 95 7.67 1.39 10.66
CA ALA A 95 6.24 1.57 10.42
C ALA A 95 5.92 2.00 8.98
N ALA A 96 6.81 2.75 8.32
CA ALA A 96 6.64 3.25 6.95
C ALA A 96 7.16 2.28 5.88
N GLN A 97 7.76 1.16 6.30
CA GLN A 97 8.28 0.14 5.40
C GLN A 97 7.42 -1.11 5.43
N TRP A 98 7.27 -1.72 4.26
CA TRP A 98 6.52 -2.95 4.07
C TRP A 98 7.37 -3.95 3.32
N TYR A 99 7.28 -5.23 3.66
CA TYR A 99 7.77 -6.30 2.79
C TYR A 99 6.79 -6.46 1.63
N LEU A 100 7.30 -6.44 0.40
CA LEU A 100 6.60 -6.88 -0.80
C LEU A 100 6.72 -8.41 -0.89
N GLU A 101 5.66 -9.11 -0.53
CA GLU A 101 5.62 -10.57 -0.58
C GLU A 101 4.88 -11.05 -1.84
N GLY A 102 5.37 -12.13 -2.45
CA GLY A 102 4.79 -12.72 -3.67
C GLY A 102 5.41 -12.24 -4.99
N ALA A 103 6.35 -11.29 -4.96
CA ALA A 103 7.13 -10.89 -6.13
C ALA A 103 8.44 -10.17 -5.75
N GLU A 104 9.43 -10.24 -6.63
CA GLU A 104 10.57 -9.34 -6.65
C GLU A 104 10.28 -8.13 -7.54
N PHE A 105 10.94 -7.00 -7.28
CA PHE A 105 10.73 -5.77 -8.04
C PHE A 105 10.87 -5.91 -9.57
N GLY A 106 11.76 -6.80 -10.04
CA GLY A 106 11.96 -7.06 -11.47
C GLY A 106 10.78 -7.75 -12.13
N ASP A 107 10.00 -8.52 -11.36
CA ASP A 107 8.97 -9.43 -11.86
C ASP A 107 7.54 -8.90 -11.66
N VAL A 108 7.38 -7.74 -11.01
CA VAL A 108 6.07 -7.13 -10.82
C VAL A 108 5.49 -6.71 -12.17
N LYS A 109 4.48 -7.41 -12.66
CA LYS A 109 3.77 -7.13 -13.92
C LYS A 109 2.27 -6.95 -13.66
N ASN A 110 1.53 -6.56 -14.69
CA ASN A 110 0.07 -6.54 -14.62
C ASN A 110 -0.46 -7.92 -14.21
N GLY A 111 -1.27 -7.96 -13.17
CA GLY A 111 -1.85 -9.17 -12.64
C GLY A 111 -0.99 -9.92 -11.62
N THR A 112 0.24 -9.49 -11.33
CA THR A 112 1.01 -10.02 -10.20
C THR A 112 0.20 -9.83 -8.92
N VAL A 113 0.08 -10.88 -8.11
CA VAL A 113 -0.59 -10.84 -6.81
C VAL A 113 0.47 -10.74 -5.73
N VAL A 114 0.33 -9.75 -4.84
CA VAL A 114 1.29 -9.47 -3.78
C VAL A 114 0.59 -9.27 -2.44
N ARG A 115 1.36 -9.34 -1.34
CA ARG A 115 0.93 -8.94 0.00
C ARG A 115 1.92 -7.92 0.56
N PHE A 116 1.44 -7.07 1.47
CA PHE A 116 2.27 -6.07 2.15
C PHE A 116 2.28 -6.33 3.64
N ARG A 117 3.37 -6.91 4.15
CA ARG A 117 3.57 -7.12 5.60
C ARG A 117 4.35 -5.96 6.18
N ASN A 118 3.90 -5.38 7.29
CA ASN A 118 4.61 -4.25 7.89
C ASN A 118 5.94 -4.68 8.53
N VAL A 119 6.97 -3.82 8.48
CA VAL A 119 8.27 -4.14 9.08
C VAL A 119 8.25 -3.99 10.61
N LYS A 120 7.54 -3.00 11.16
CA LYS A 120 7.42 -2.77 12.61
C LYS A 120 6.48 -3.77 13.28
N TYR A 121 5.30 -3.95 12.70
CA TYR A 121 4.30 -4.93 13.16
C TYR A 121 4.45 -6.21 12.36
N ALA A 122 5.45 -7.01 12.73
CA ALA A 122 5.99 -8.09 11.91
C ALA A 122 5.01 -9.20 11.52
N ASN A 123 3.84 -9.28 12.15
CA ASN A 123 2.78 -10.26 11.85
C ASN A 123 1.56 -9.61 11.16
N SER A 124 1.60 -8.32 10.87
CA SER A 124 0.44 -7.55 10.42
C SER A 124 0.61 -7.07 8.98
N TYR A 125 -0.49 -7.11 8.25
CA TYR A 125 -0.57 -6.86 6.82
C TYR A 125 -1.47 -5.66 6.53
N LEU A 126 -1.28 -5.06 5.35
CA LEU A 126 -2.30 -4.22 4.74
C LEU A 126 -3.54 -5.08 4.47
N ASP A 127 -4.66 -4.74 5.10
CA ASP A 127 -5.88 -5.55 5.10
C ASP A 127 -7.09 -4.68 4.74
N LEU A 128 -7.87 -5.07 3.74
CA LEU A 128 -9.19 -4.47 3.52
C LEU A 128 -10.15 -5.00 4.59
N SER A 129 -10.62 -4.11 5.49
CA SER A 129 -11.40 -4.52 6.67
C SER A 129 -12.57 -5.44 6.31
N GLY A 130 -12.54 -6.67 6.86
CA GLY A 130 -13.55 -7.70 6.63
C GLY A 130 -13.72 -8.14 5.17
N GLY A 131 -12.79 -7.78 4.28
CA GLY A 131 -12.92 -7.96 2.84
C GLY A 131 -14.06 -7.19 2.21
N ASN A 132 -14.62 -6.20 2.90
CA ASN A 132 -15.77 -5.44 2.43
C ASN A 132 -15.35 -4.46 1.33
N THR A 133 -15.80 -4.71 0.10
CA THR A 133 -15.49 -3.90 -1.08
C THR A 133 -16.38 -2.68 -1.25
N THR A 134 -17.24 -2.36 -0.27
CA THR A 134 -18.07 -1.16 -0.28
C THR A 134 -17.19 0.09 -0.22
N ASN A 135 -17.52 1.09 -1.04
CA ASN A 135 -16.77 2.35 -1.08
C ASN A 135 -16.73 3.01 0.29
N GLY A 136 -15.54 3.47 0.69
CA GLY A 136 -15.32 4.08 2.01
C GLY A 136 -14.91 3.09 3.11
N ASN A 137 -14.96 1.78 2.86
CA ASN A 137 -14.50 0.80 3.86
C ASN A 137 -12.99 0.93 4.10
N ALA A 138 -12.57 0.84 5.35
CA ALA A 138 -11.20 1.15 5.76
C ALA A 138 -10.19 0.04 5.41
N PHE A 139 -8.94 0.46 5.24
CA PHE A 139 -7.78 -0.42 5.28
C PHE A 139 -7.09 -0.39 6.64
N LEU A 140 -6.73 -1.57 7.14
CA LEU A 140 -6.16 -1.77 8.47
C LEU A 140 -4.72 -2.29 8.39
N VAL A 141 -4.01 -2.13 9.50
CA VAL A 141 -2.84 -2.93 9.86
C VAL A 141 -3.38 -4.10 10.66
N TYR A 142 -3.45 -5.30 10.09
CA TYR A 142 -4.16 -6.43 10.73
C TYR A 142 -3.36 -7.72 10.73
N PRO A 143 -3.44 -8.56 11.78
CA PRO A 143 -2.76 -9.84 11.83
C PRO A 143 -2.99 -10.70 10.58
N GLY A 144 -1.90 -11.30 10.09
CA GLY A 144 -1.92 -12.15 8.91
C GLY A 144 -2.80 -13.38 9.11
N HIS A 145 -3.80 -13.57 8.24
CA HIS A 145 -4.67 -14.76 8.23
C HIS A 145 -4.75 -15.39 6.84
N GLY A 146 -4.15 -14.78 5.81
CA GLY A 146 -4.06 -15.36 4.47
C GLY A 146 -5.32 -15.17 3.61
N GLY A 147 -6.34 -14.47 4.13
CA GLY A 147 -7.54 -14.12 3.39
C GLY A 147 -7.26 -13.23 2.19
N SER A 148 -8.18 -13.25 1.22
CA SER A 148 -8.07 -12.50 -0.04
C SER A 148 -7.99 -10.97 0.16
N ASN A 149 -8.49 -10.47 1.29
CA ASN A 149 -8.43 -9.07 1.68
C ASN A 149 -7.03 -8.60 2.13
N GLN A 150 -6.07 -9.51 2.27
CA GLN A 150 -4.65 -9.21 2.52
C GLN A 150 -3.77 -9.38 1.28
N SER A 151 -4.37 -9.65 0.12
CA SER A 151 -3.71 -9.86 -1.15
C SER A 151 -4.17 -8.83 -2.17
N PHE A 152 -3.25 -8.40 -3.03
CA PHE A 152 -3.48 -7.31 -3.97
C PHE A 152 -2.96 -7.65 -5.35
N LYS A 153 -3.83 -7.54 -6.35
CA LYS A 153 -3.46 -7.62 -7.75
C LYS A 153 -2.90 -6.27 -8.21
N ILE A 154 -1.69 -6.28 -8.75
CA ILE A 154 -1.01 -5.11 -9.31
C ILE A 154 -1.62 -4.76 -10.68
N VAL A 155 -2.01 -3.50 -10.84
CA VAL A 155 -2.40 -2.90 -12.12
C VAL A 155 -1.44 -1.74 -12.43
N ARG A 156 -0.40 -1.98 -13.24
CA ARG A 156 0.65 -1.04 -13.64
C ARG A 156 0.06 0.23 -14.29
N ARG A 157 0.74 1.36 -14.07
CA ARG A 157 0.38 2.70 -14.57
C ARG A 157 1.53 3.41 -15.24
#